data_AF-A0A4Y2JS62-F1
#
_entry.id   AF-A0A4Y2JS62-F1
#
_cell.length_a   1.000
_cell.length_b   1.000
_cell.length_c   1.000
_cell.angle_alpha   90.00
_cell.angle_beta   90.00
_cell.angle_gamma   90.00
#
_symmetry.space_group_name_H-M   'P 1'
#
loop_
_entity.id
_entity.type
_entity.pdbx_description
1 polymer ?
#
loop_
_entity_poly.entity_id
_entity_poly.type
_entity_poly.pdbx_seq_one_letter_code
_entity_poly.pdbx_strand_id
1 'polypeptide(L)'
;MAYILKGSPECVKSELELFHLPPTQTAVENGQWVEFHPLSNVFDGGPVEFHISGSGDEYLDLSQTQLYVKAKILKADGSPILKEIKTVPDGSPETKVGPVNLFLHSLFSQVDVSLNDRLVSNSSNTYPYRSYIETLLNHGFDSKTSQLTSEMFYKDSDNGLEKRSKVFESSSTVDMIGCIHSNLFHQERLLLNLVDVKIKLIR
;
A
#
# COMPACT_ATOMS: atom_id res chain seq x y z
N MET A 1 -2.77 17.23 34.05
CA MET A 1 -1.45 17.88 33.82
C MET A 1 -0.96 17.41 32.46
N ALA A 2 -0.75 18.31 31.50
CA ALA A 2 -0.14 17.94 30.22
C ALA A 2 1.35 17.68 30.42
N TYR A 3 1.88 16.60 29.85
CA TYR A 3 3.31 16.28 29.88
C TYR A 3 4.03 17.24 28.93
N ILE A 4 4.54 18.36 29.46
CA ILE A 4 5.35 19.31 28.71
C ILE A 4 6.79 18.78 28.68
N LEU A 5 7.37 18.68 27.49
CA LEU A 5 8.75 18.24 27.31
C LEU A 5 9.70 19.29 27.90
N LYS A 6 10.62 18.88 28.79
CA LYS A 6 11.53 19.83 29.46
C LYS A 6 12.43 20.52 28.42
N GLY A 7 12.22 21.82 28.21
CA GLY A 7 12.97 22.63 27.23
C GLY A 7 12.23 22.93 25.92
N SER A 8 10.98 22.48 25.75
CA SER A 8 10.18 22.87 24.58
C SER A 8 9.74 24.33 24.69
N PRO A 9 9.95 25.18 23.66
CA PRO A 9 9.41 26.53 23.64
C PRO A 9 7.88 26.51 23.53
N GLU A 10 7.24 27.59 23.95
CA GLU A 10 5.81 27.79 23.71
C GLU A 10 5.57 27.86 22.19
N CYS A 11 4.64 27.04 21.69
CA CYS A 11 4.21 27.07 20.30
C CYS A 11 2.74 27.49 20.24
N VAL A 12 2.42 28.35 19.29
CA VAL A 12 1.04 28.64 18.91
C VAL A 12 0.66 27.65 17.81
N LYS A 13 -0.60 27.23 17.81
CA LYS A 13 -1.13 26.38 16.75
C LYS A 13 -1.10 27.15 15.42
N SER A 14 -0.43 26.62 14.40
CA SER A 14 -0.17 27.34 13.14
C SER A 14 -1.45 27.79 12.45
N GLU A 15 -2.56 27.05 12.58
CA GLU A 15 -3.87 27.43 12.04
C GLU A 15 -4.48 28.68 12.70
N LEU A 16 -3.96 29.11 13.86
CA LEU A 16 -4.37 30.34 14.54
C LEU A 16 -3.51 31.56 14.14
N GLU A 17 -2.36 31.35 13.49
CA GLU A 17 -1.44 32.41 13.08
C GLU A 17 -1.78 32.95 11.67
N LEU A 18 -3.01 33.45 11.51
CA LEU A 18 -3.59 33.89 10.23
C LEU A 18 -2.82 35.01 9.50
N PHE A 19 -2.02 35.79 10.24
CA PHE A 19 -1.31 36.96 9.73
C PHE A 19 0.22 36.82 9.78
N HIS A 20 0.73 35.70 10.27
CA HIS A 20 2.16 35.45 10.29
C HIS A 20 2.60 34.92 8.93
N LEU A 21 3.69 35.47 8.38
CA LEU A 21 4.26 34.93 7.15
C LEU A 21 4.85 33.55 7.47
N PRO A 22 4.39 32.45 6.87
CA PRO A 22 4.93 31.14 7.18
C PRO A 22 6.42 31.09 6.78
N PRO A 23 7.29 30.49 7.61
CA PRO A 23 8.69 30.31 7.27
C PRO A 23 8.83 29.39 6.05
N THR A 24 9.78 29.70 5.17
CA THR A 24 10.10 28.84 4.03
C THR A 24 10.96 27.67 4.49
N GLN A 25 10.56 26.44 4.16
CA GLN A 25 11.40 25.28 4.38
C GLN A 25 12.58 25.29 3.40
N THR A 26 13.79 25.52 3.90
CA THR A 26 15.03 25.51 3.12
C THR A 26 15.95 24.32 3.43
N ALA A 27 15.57 23.47 4.39
CA ALA A 27 16.45 22.37 4.84
C ALA A 27 16.41 21.14 3.91
N VAL A 28 15.32 20.93 3.16
CA VAL A 28 15.22 19.85 2.17
C VAL A 28 15.56 20.45 0.80
N GLU A 29 16.74 20.13 0.27
CA GLU A 29 17.23 20.68 -1.00
C GLU A 29 16.71 19.91 -2.22
N ASN A 30 16.64 18.57 -2.11
CA ASN A 30 16.20 17.69 -3.18
C ASN A 30 15.60 16.39 -2.62
N GLY A 31 14.81 15.69 -3.43
CA GLY A 31 14.25 14.38 -3.13
C GLY A 31 14.23 13.50 -4.38
N GLN A 32 14.43 12.19 -4.21
CA GLN A 32 14.45 11.24 -5.31
C GLN A 32 13.65 9.97 -4.97
N TRP A 33 13.14 9.32 -6.00
CA TRP A 33 12.49 8.01 -5.89
C TRP A 33 13.51 6.91 -6.18
N VAL A 34 13.59 5.93 -5.28
CA VAL A 34 14.49 4.77 -5.42
C VAL A 34 13.66 3.50 -5.45
N GLU A 35 13.89 2.67 -6.46
CA GLU A 35 13.22 1.39 -6.62
C GLU A 35 13.98 0.28 -5.88
N PHE A 36 13.26 -0.48 -5.05
CA PHE A 36 13.79 -1.65 -4.36
C PHE A 36 13.08 -2.92 -4.85
N HIS A 37 13.85 -3.95 -5.15
CA HIS A 37 13.32 -5.25 -5.55
C HIS A 37 13.29 -6.23 -4.37
N PRO A 38 12.39 -7.24 -4.40
CA PRO A 38 12.37 -8.29 -3.41
C PRO A 38 13.70 -9.04 -3.32
N LEU A 39 14.14 -9.38 -2.12
CA LEU A 39 15.32 -10.20 -1.87
C LEU A 39 15.11 -11.67 -2.29
N SER A 40 13.88 -12.15 -2.23
CA SER A 40 13.50 -13.53 -2.48
C SER A 40 12.56 -13.66 -3.66
N ASN A 41 12.60 -14.81 -4.33
CA ASN A 41 11.68 -15.12 -5.42
C ASN A 41 10.23 -15.20 -4.92
N VAL A 42 9.34 -14.57 -5.67
CA VAL A 42 7.93 -14.34 -5.32
C VAL A 42 7.03 -15.57 -5.60
N PHE A 43 7.58 -16.65 -6.16
CA PHE A 43 6.83 -17.82 -6.66
C PHE A 43 6.58 -18.92 -5.62
N ASP A 44 7.43 -19.08 -4.61
CA ASP A 44 7.46 -20.27 -3.75
C ASP A 44 6.50 -20.21 -2.55
N GLY A 45 5.47 -19.35 -2.61
CA GLY A 45 4.56 -19.12 -1.48
C GLY A 45 5.20 -18.47 -0.24
N GLY A 46 6.52 -18.26 -0.24
CA GLY A 46 7.26 -17.62 0.82
C GLY A 46 6.96 -16.12 0.97
N PRO A 47 7.45 -15.51 2.06
CA PRO A 47 7.31 -14.09 2.30
C PRO A 47 8.10 -13.27 1.28
N VAL A 48 7.56 -12.12 0.90
CA VAL A 48 8.24 -11.13 0.06
C VAL A 48 8.97 -10.17 0.97
N GLU A 49 10.30 -10.19 0.95
CA GLU A 49 11.15 -9.37 1.82
C GLU A 49 11.87 -8.27 1.02
N PHE A 50 11.82 -7.05 1.53
CA PHE A 50 12.58 -5.90 1.05
C PHE A 50 13.54 -5.44 2.14
N HIS A 51 14.74 -5.05 1.74
CA HIS A 51 15.75 -4.48 2.62
C HIS A 51 16.23 -3.15 2.05
N ILE A 52 15.96 -2.08 2.77
CA ILE A 52 16.34 -0.72 2.45
C ILE A 52 17.47 -0.35 3.40
N SER A 53 18.69 -0.28 2.87
CA SER A 53 19.88 0.06 3.66
C SER A 53 19.82 1.54 4.08
N GLY A 54 19.99 1.79 5.38
CA GLY A 54 20.05 3.13 5.96
C GLY A 54 21.44 3.77 5.86
N SER A 55 22.40 3.15 5.18
CA SER A 55 23.80 3.60 5.09
C SER A 55 24.03 4.85 4.23
N GLY A 56 22.97 5.54 3.81
CA GLY A 56 23.05 6.77 3.03
C GLY A 56 23.14 8.04 3.90
N ASP A 57 23.56 9.14 3.28
CA ASP A 57 23.51 10.49 3.88
C ASP A 57 22.13 11.14 3.73
N GLU A 58 21.17 10.42 3.15
CA GLU A 58 19.81 10.88 2.86
C GLU A 58 18.83 10.39 3.93
N TYR A 59 17.83 11.22 4.21
CA TYR A 59 16.70 10.81 5.04
C TYR A 59 15.67 10.05 4.20
N LEU A 60 15.06 9.02 4.78
CA LEU A 60 14.03 8.23 4.09
C LEU A 60 12.64 8.76 4.45
N ASP A 61 11.86 9.14 3.44
CA ASP A 61 10.45 9.48 3.60
C ASP A 61 9.56 8.24 3.48
N LEU A 62 9.12 7.74 4.63
CA LEU A 62 8.21 6.59 4.68
C LEU A 62 6.77 6.95 4.28
N SER A 63 6.36 8.21 4.38
CA SER A 63 5.01 8.64 3.98
C SER A 63 4.79 8.53 2.47
N GLN A 64 5.87 8.68 1.71
CA GLN A 64 5.90 8.55 0.26
C GLN A 64 6.35 7.16 -0.21
N THR A 65 6.46 6.14 0.65
CA THR A 65 6.83 4.80 0.18
C THR A 65 5.64 4.05 -0.41
N GLN A 66 5.78 3.60 -1.66
CA GLN A 66 4.73 2.91 -2.41
C GLN A 66 5.14 1.47 -2.75
N LEU A 67 4.19 0.55 -2.62
CA LEU A 67 4.32 -0.84 -3.02
C LEU A 67 3.80 -1.01 -4.46
N TYR A 68 4.68 -1.43 -5.36
CA TYR A 68 4.32 -1.76 -6.75
C TYR A 68 4.18 -3.28 -6.91
N VAL A 69 3.05 -3.74 -7.45
CA VAL A 69 2.77 -5.15 -7.72
C VAL A 69 2.23 -5.33 -9.12
N LYS A 70 2.84 -6.28 -9.84
CA LYS A 70 2.39 -6.75 -11.15
C LYS A 70 1.75 -8.13 -10.98
N ALA A 71 0.46 -8.26 -11.28
CA ALA A 71 -0.30 -9.49 -11.07
C ALA A 71 -1.07 -9.94 -12.31
N LYS A 72 -1.28 -11.25 -12.43
CA LYS A 72 -2.10 -11.89 -13.47
C LYS A 72 -2.86 -13.05 -12.84
N ILE A 73 -4.14 -13.18 -13.17
CA ILE A 73 -4.99 -14.28 -12.67
C ILE A 73 -5.07 -15.35 -13.75
N LEU A 74 -4.76 -16.60 -13.39
CA LEU A 74 -4.85 -17.79 -14.26
C LEU A 74 -5.84 -18.79 -13.66
N LYS A 75 -6.42 -19.65 -14.50
CA LYS A 75 -7.17 -20.82 -14.03
C LYS A 75 -6.21 -21.84 -13.38
N ALA A 76 -6.73 -22.80 -12.61
CA ALA A 76 -5.93 -23.81 -11.91
C ALA A 76 -5.07 -24.68 -12.85
N ASP A 77 -5.49 -24.80 -14.11
CA ASP A 77 -4.77 -25.49 -15.19
C ASP A 77 -3.70 -24.62 -15.88
N GLY A 78 -3.51 -23.38 -15.43
CA GLY A 78 -2.59 -22.39 -16.02
C GLY A 78 -3.12 -21.72 -17.28
N SER A 79 -4.35 -22.06 -17.71
CA SER A 79 -4.97 -21.44 -18.89
C SER A 79 -5.52 -20.04 -18.57
N PRO A 80 -5.63 -19.15 -19.59
CA PRO A 80 -6.16 -17.81 -19.38
C PRO A 80 -7.67 -17.82 -19.09
N ILE A 81 -8.13 -16.82 -18.35
CA ILE A 81 -9.56 -16.54 -18.15
C ILE A 81 -10.12 -16.08 -19.50
N LEU A 82 -11.20 -16.72 -19.98
CA LEU A 82 -11.81 -16.36 -21.25
C LEU A 82 -12.58 -15.03 -21.15
N LYS A 83 -12.61 -14.30 -22.26
CA LYS A 83 -13.19 -12.95 -22.38
C LYS A 83 -14.73 -12.95 -22.40
N GLU A 84 -15.31 -14.08 -22.74
CA GLU A 84 -16.76 -14.28 -22.82
C GLU A 84 -17.13 -15.39 -21.86
N ILE A 85 -18.23 -15.23 -21.14
CA ILE A 85 -18.90 -16.33 -20.44
C ILE A 85 -19.34 -17.30 -21.53
N LYS A 86 -18.49 -18.28 -21.87
CA LYS A 86 -18.94 -19.35 -22.75
C LYS A 86 -19.81 -20.27 -21.91
N THR A 87 -20.97 -20.64 -22.42
CA THR A 87 -21.67 -21.81 -21.90
C THR A 87 -20.69 -22.97 -22.04
N VAL A 88 -20.28 -23.52 -20.90
CA VAL A 88 -19.58 -24.80 -20.85
C VAL A 88 -20.47 -25.80 -21.60
N PRO A 89 -19.94 -26.83 -22.29
CA PRO A 89 -20.76 -27.85 -22.96
C PRO A 89 -21.81 -28.52 -22.05
N ASP A 90 -21.68 -28.37 -20.72
CA ASP A 90 -22.63 -28.80 -19.68
C ASP A 90 -23.78 -27.82 -19.39
N GLY A 91 -23.92 -26.72 -20.14
CA GLY A 91 -25.02 -25.76 -20.00
C GLY A 91 -24.92 -24.78 -18.81
N SER A 92 -23.86 -24.87 -17.99
CA SER A 92 -23.60 -23.91 -16.92
C SER A 92 -22.92 -22.63 -17.45
N PRO A 93 -23.32 -21.42 -17.04
CA PRO A 93 -22.59 -20.19 -17.36
C PRO A 93 -21.20 -20.22 -16.73
N GLU A 94 -20.16 -19.88 -17.49
CA GLU A 94 -18.82 -19.65 -16.93
C GLU A 94 -18.88 -18.66 -15.75
N THR A 95 -18.26 -19.05 -14.63
CA THR A 95 -18.26 -18.25 -13.41
C THR A 95 -17.46 -16.97 -13.64
N LYS A 96 -18.07 -15.81 -13.35
CA LYS A 96 -17.39 -14.52 -13.37
C LYS A 96 -16.27 -14.52 -12.34
N VAL A 97 -15.01 -14.45 -12.80
CA VAL A 97 -13.83 -14.38 -11.95
C VAL A 97 -13.42 -12.92 -11.81
N GLY A 98 -13.27 -12.46 -10.57
CA GLY A 98 -12.78 -11.12 -10.26
C GLY A 98 -12.11 -11.09 -8.91
N PRO A 99 -11.11 -10.21 -8.72
CA PRO A 99 -10.45 -10.09 -7.44
C PRO A 99 -11.37 -9.45 -6.39
N VAL A 100 -11.05 -9.73 -5.13
CA VAL A 100 -11.61 -9.02 -3.98
C VAL A 100 -11.29 -7.52 -4.07
N ASN A 101 -12.11 -6.72 -3.38
CA ASN A 101 -11.88 -5.28 -3.30
C ASN A 101 -10.53 -4.97 -2.64
N LEU A 102 -9.88 -3.87 -3.03
CA LEU A 102 -8.55 -3.49 -2.53
C LEU A 102 -7.53 -4.65 -2.69
N PHE A 103 -7.46 -5.16 -3.93
CA PHE A 103 -6.73 -6.39 -4.24
C PHE A 103 -5.25 -6.29 -3.87
N LEU A 104 -4.61 -5.13 -4.08
CA LEU A 104 -3.19 -4.91 -3.76
C LEU A 104 -2.85 -5.31 -2.32
N HIS A 105 -3.68 -4.89 -1.36
CA HIS A 105 -3.47 -5.19 0.06
C HIS A 105 -4.04 -6.53 0.49
N SER A 106 -5.06 -7.01 -0.20
CA SER A 106 -5.65 -8.32 0.06
C SER A 106 -4.77 -9.50 -0.37
N LEU A 107 -3.67 -9.24 -1.09
CA LEU A 107 -2.65 -10.23 -1.41
C LEU A 107 -1.80 -10.68 -0.21
N PHE A 108 -1.83 -9.92 0.90
CA PHE A 108 -0.96 -10.15 2.03
C PHE A 108 -1.76 -10.28 3.33
N SER A 109 -1.64 -11.42 4.02
CA SER A 109 -2.23 -11.64 5.34
C SER A 109 -1.62 -10.77 6.44
N GLN A 110 -0.31 -10.48 6.34
CA GLN A 110 0.46 -9.73 7.34
C GLN A 110 1.57 -8.90 6.69
N VAL A 111 1.83 -7.73 7.26
CA VAL A 111 2.94 -6.85 6.88
C VAL A 111 3.77 -6.49 8.10
N ASP A 112 5.00 -6.97 8.11
CA ASP A 112 5.98 -6.72 9.16
C ASP A 112 7.00 -5.67 8.72
N VAL A 113 7.23 -4.69 9.58
CA VAL A 113 8.16 -3.58 9.36
C VAL A 113 9.13 -3.59 10.54
N SER A 114 10.40 -3.73 10.24
CA SER A 114 11.47 -3.72 11.24
C SER A 114 12.45 -2.59 10.95
N LEU A 115 12.92 -1.94 12.02
CA LEU A 115 13.96 -0.91 11.99
C LEU A 115 15.19 -1.46 12.72
N ASN A 116 16.34 -1.56 12.06
CA ASN A 116 17.57 -2.17 12.63
C ASN A 116 17.27 -3.52 13.33
N ASP A 117 16.62 -4.44 12.60
CA ASP A 117 16.17 -5.76 13.07
C ASP A 117 15.16 -5.78 14.24
N ARG A 118 14.70 -4.62 14.69
CA ARG A 118 13.64 -4.51 15.69
C ARG A 118 12.30 -4.34 15.00
N LEU A 119 11.41 -5.31 15.17
CA LEU A 119 10.02 -5.22 14.73
C LEU A 119 9.33 -4.02 15.39
N VAL A 120 8.78 -3.11 14.58
CA VAL A 120 8.01 -1.94 15.03
C VAL A 120 6.53 -2.02 14.67
N SER A 121 6.17 -2.82 13.68
CA SER A 121 4.77 -3.07 13.33
C SER A 121 4.14 -4.12 14.24
N ASN A 122 2.80 -4.18 14.22
CA ASN A 122 2.07 -5.25 14.86
C ASN A 122 1.93 -6.43 13.88
N SER A 123 2.54 -7.56 14.20
CA SER A 123 2.44 -8.81 13.45
C SER A 123 1.07 -9.46 13.67
N SER A 124 0.12 -9.14 12.80
CA SER A 124 -1.23 -9.71 12.82
C SER A 124 -1.65 -10.14 11.42
N ASN A 125 -2.31 -11.30 11.32
CA ASN A 125 -2.90 -11.85 10.10
C ASN A 125 -4.18 -11.13 9.65
N THR A 126 -4.40 -9.90 10.13
CA THR A 126 -5.59 -9.10 9.86
C THR A 126 -5.29 -7.88 8.99
N TYR A 127 -4.14 -7.88 8.30
CA TYR A 127 -3.72 -6.77 7.46
C TYR A 127 -4.78 -6.39 6.40
N PRO A 128 -5.39 -7.32 5.65
CA PRO A 128 -6.40 -6.98 4.64
C PRO A 128 -7.62 -6.24 5.20
N TYR A 129 -8.06 -6.62 6.40
CA TYR A 129 -9.19 -6.00 7.07
C TYR A 129 -8.82 -4.59 7.56
N ARG A 130 -7.63 -4.47 8.13
CA ARG A 130 -7.11 -3.19 8.59
C ARG A 130 -6.99 -2.20 7.43
N SER A 131 -6.33 -2.59 6.34
CA SER A 131 -6.17 -1.74 5.16
C SER A 131 -7.53 -1.34 4.61
N TYR A 132 -8.46 -2.28 4.47
CA TYR A 132 -9.79 -2.00 3.95
C TYR A 132 -10.58 -1.00 4.81
N ILE A 133 -10.54 -1.16 6.14
CA ILE A 133 -11.22 -0.24 7.07
C ILE A 133 -10.56 1.14 7.04
N GLU A 134 -9.23 1.22 7.04
CA GLU A 134 -8.49 2.48 6.92
C GLU A 134 -8.85 3.21 5.61
N THR A 135 -8.83 2.50 4.47
CA THR A 135 -9.22 3.05 3.16
C THR A 135 -10.67 3.54 3.16
N LEU A 136 -11.58 2.81 3.81
CA LEU A 136 -12.99 3.19 3.88
C LEU A 136 -13.24 4.43 4.76
N LEU A 137 -12.54 4.56 5.89
CA LEU A 137 -12.80 5.63 6.86
C LEU A 137 -12.00 6.90 6.57
N ASN A 138 -10.78 6.79 6.07
CA ASN A 138 -9.86 7.93 5.94
C ASN A 138 -9.95 8.66 4.59
N HIS A 139 -10.58 8.05 3.57
CA HIS A 139 -10.62 8.63 2.23
C HIS A 139 -12.01 9.15 1.84
N GLY A 140 -12.03 10.32 1.21
CA GLY A 140 -13.21 10.94 0.62
C GLY A 140 -13.67 10.25 -0.67
N PHE A 141 -14.78 10.73 -1.22
CA PHE A 141 -15.35 10.21 -2.48
C PHE A 141 -14.38 10.34 -3.65
N ASP A 142 -13.70 11.49 -3.76
CA ASP A 142 -12.79 11.78 -4.87
C ASP A 142 -11.57 10.85 -4.86
N SER A 143 -10.96 10.62 -3.70
CA SER A 143 -9.85 9.67 -3.56
C SER A 143 -10.25 8.24 -3.90
N LYS A 144 -11.46 7.83 -3.51
CA LYS A 144 -12.02 6.49 -3.76
C LYS A 144 -12.36 6.21 -5.23
N THR A 145 -12.58 7.26 -6.01
CA THR A 145 -12.90 7.16 -7.44
C THR A 145 -11.69 7.44 -8.34
N SER A 146 -10.68 8.13 -7.81
CA SER A 146 -9.42 8.44 -8.48
C SER A 146 -8.28 7.57 -7.95
N GLN A 147 -7.43 8.08 -7.06
CA GLN A 147 -6.18 7.45 -6.61
C GLN A 147 -6.35 5.98 -6.20
N LEU A 148 -7.34 5.64 -5.37
CA LEU A 148 -7.50 4.28 -4.84
C LEU A 148 -7.86 3.23 -5.91
N THR A 149 -8.20 3.65 -7.13
CA THR A 149 -8.35 2.73 -8.25
C THR A 149 -7.03 2.05 -8.63
N SER A 150 -5.87 2.65 -8.33
CA SER A 150 -4.54 2.02 -8.51
C SER A 150 -4.30 0.83 -7.58
N GLU A 151 -5.02 0.79 -6.46
CA GLU A 151 -4.99 -0.28 -5.45
C GLU A 151 -6.12 -1.30 -5.66
N MET A 152 -6.87 -1.19 -6.76
CA MET A 152 -8.07 -1.97 -7.07
C MET A 152 -9.23 -1.74 -6.11
N PHE A 153 -9.34 -0.54 -5.55
CA PHE A 153 -10.54 -0.15 -4.82
C PHE A 153 -11.67 0.24 -5.77
N TYR A 154 -12.79 -0.46 -5.66
CA TYR A 154 -14.05 -0.10 -6.34
C TYR A 154 -15.21 -0.29 -5.38
N LYS A 155 -16.08 0.71 -5.25
CA LYS A 155 -17.26 0.60 -4.40
C LYS A 155 -18.19 -0.50 -4.91
N ASP A 156 -18.52 -1.46 -4.04
CA ASP A 156 -19.32 -2.62 -4.44
C ASP A 156 -20.78 -2.26 -4.74
N SER A 157 -21.28 -1.15 -4.22
CA SER A 157 -22.60 -0.60 -4.57
C SER A 157 -22.74 -0.24 -6.06
N ASP A 158 -21.64 0.05 -6.75
CA ASP A 158 -21.63 0.57 -8.13
C ASP A 158 -21.04 -0.45 -9.12
N ASN A 159 -21.48 -1.72 -9.00
CA ASN A 159 -20.97 -2.86 -9.78
C ASN A 159 -19.44 -3.03 -9.67
N GLY A 160 -18.89 -2.81 -8.46
CA GLY A 160 -17.45 -2.83 -8.20
C GLY A 160 -16.76 -4.13 -8.65
N LEU A 161 -17.38 -5.28 -8.38
CA LEU A 161 -16.86 -6.58 -8.83
C LEU A 161 -16.75 -6.66 -10.35
N GLU A 162 -17.71 -6.11 -11.09
CA GLU A 162 -17.68 -6.16 -12.56
C GLU A 162 -16.55 -5.31 -13.12
N LYS A 163 -16.34 -4.12 -12.55
CA LYS A 163 -15.24 -3.23 -12.91
C LYS A 163 -13.89 -3.89 -12.64
N ARG A 164 -13.72 -4.49 -11.44
CA ARG A 164 -12.50 -5.23 -11.08
C ARG A 164 -12.25 -6.44 -11.98
N SER A 165 -13.29 -7.22 -12.28
CA SER A 165 -13.18 -8.40 -13.15
C SER A 165 -12.71 -8.02 -14.57
N LYS A 166 -13.23 -6.91 -15.10
CA LYS A 166 -12.85 -6.39 -16.43
C LYS A 166 -11.36 -6.11 -16.57
N VAL A 167 -10.71 -5.65 -15.50
CA VAL A 167 -9.26 -5.33 -15.55
C VAL A 167 -8.39 -6.58 -15.76
N PHE A 168 -8.86 -7.74 -15.29
CA PHE A 168 -8.16 -9.03 -15.39
C PHE A 168 -8.70 -9.93 -16.52
N GLU A 169 -9.56 -9.41 -17.39
CA GLU A 169 -10.08 -10.17 -18.54
C GLU A 169 -8.95 -10.65 -19.44
N SER A 170 -9.11 -11.86 -20.01
CA SER A 170 -8.07 -12.50 -20.85
C SER A 170 -6.75 -12.79 -20.10
N SER A 171 -6.78 -12.75 -18.76
CA SER A 171 -5.58 -12.84 -17.93
C SER A 171 -4.51 -11.83 -18.36
N SER A 172 -4.94 -10.59 -18.59
CA SER A 172 -4.03 -9.45 -18.73
C SER A 172 -3.17 -9.32 -17.47
N THR A 173 -1.93 -8.87 -17.69
CA THR A 173 -1.08 -8.44 -16.60
C THR A 173 -1.51 -7.05 -16.17
N VAL A 174 -1.70 -6.87 -14.87
CA VAL A 174 -2.21 -5.63 -14.28
C VAL A 174 -1.17 -5.10 -13.30
N ASP A 175 -0.89 -3.81 -13.44
CA ASP A 175 0.03 -3.07 -12.58
C ASP A 175 -0.77 -2.32 -11.52
N MET A 176 -0.37 -2.48 -10.26
CA MET A 176 -0.99 -1.88 -9.10
C MET A 176 0.07 -1.18 -8.27
N ILE A 177 -0.28 -0.03 -7.71
CA ILE A 177 0.61 0.75 -6.85
C ILE A 177 -0.19 1.42 -5.74
N GLY A 178 0.36 1.42 -4.53
CA GLY A 178 -0.32 1.96 -3.36
C GLY A 178 0.58 2.08 -2.14
N CYS A 179 0.14 2.82 -1.13
CA CYS A 179 0.90 3.00 0.11
C CYS A 179 0.74 1.78 1.03
N ILE A 180 1.76 1.46 1.83
CA ILE A 180 1.68 0.33 2.77
C ILE A 180 0.86 0.73 4.01
N HIS A 181 -0.13 -0.07 4.38
CA HIS A 181 -0.97 0.17 5.56
C HIS A 181 -0.28 -0.22 6.86
N SER A 182 0.67 0.60 7.29
CA SER A 182 1.29 0.50 8.62
C SER A 182 1.47 1.89 9.22
N ASN A 183 1.42 1.99 10.55
CA ASN A 183 1.48 3.28 11.27
C ASN A 183 2.72 4.10 10.89
N LEU A 184 3.83 3.41 10.59
CA LEU A 184 5.09 4.06 10.26
C LEU A 184 5.06 4.78 8.91
N PHE A 185 4.20 4.33 7.98
CA PHE A 185 4.02 4.93 6.65
C PHE A 185 2.95 6.04 6.66
N HIS A 186 2.28 6.27 7.78
CA HIS A 186 1.26 7.32 7.93
C HIS A 186 1.75 8.52 8.76
N GLN A 187 3.06 8.63 9.00
CA GLN A 187 3.66 9.79 9.66
C GLN A 187 4.48 10.60 8.66
N GLU A 188 4.44 11.92 8.80
CA GLU A 188 5.21 12.87 7.98
C GLU A 188 6.67 13.02 8.42
N ARG A 189 7.11 12.22 9.41
CA ARG A 189 8.47 12.30 9.94
C ARG A 189 9.42 11.49 9.07
N LEU A 190 10.45 12.17 8.59
CA LEU A 190 11.57 11.55 7.91
C LEU A 190 12.32 10.60 8.85
N LEU A 191 12.67 9.42 8.35
CA LEU A 191 13.47 8.45 9.07
C LEU A 191 14.94 8.86 9.00
N LEU A 192 15.59 8.88 10.17
CA LEU A 192 17.02 9.20 10.31
C LEU A 192 17.89 8.27 9.48
N ASN A 193 19.06 8.76 9.07
CA ASN A 193 20.11 7.93 8.50
C ASN A 193 20.58 6.85 9.49
N LEU A 194 21.29 5.84 8.97
CA LEU A 194 21.80 4.69 9.71
C LEU A 194 20.72 3.82 10.36
N VAL A 195 19.49 3.87 9.82
CA VAL A 195 18.39 2.99 10.20
C VAL A 195 18.00 2.13 9.01
N ASP A 196 18.33 0.85 9.07
CA ASP A 196 17.93 -0.14 8.07
C ASP A 196 16.43 -0.44 8.23
N VAL A 197 15.71 -0.39 7.11
CA VAL A 197 14.28 -0.73 7.07
C VAL A 197 14.11 -2.07 6.38
N LYS A 198 13.52 -3.03 7.09
CA LYS A 198 13.12 -4.32 6.55
C LYS A 198 11.60 -4.40 6.48
N ILE A 199 11.07 -4.65 5.29
CA ILE A 199 9.63 -4.85 5.06
C ILE A 199 9.44 -6.30 4.65
N LYS A 200 8.58 -7.03 5.36
CA LYS A 200 8.25 -8.42 5.10
C LYS A 200 6.74 -8.56 4.90
N LEU A 201 6.36 -8.92 3.69
CA LEU A 201 4.97 -9.14 3.30
C LEU A 201 4.70 -10.64 3.30
N ILE A 202 3.75 -11.10 4.12
CA ILE A 202 3.34 -12.49 4.26
C ILE A 202 1.99 -12.65 3.55
N ARG A 203 1.82 -13.72 2.79
CA ARG A 203 0.61 -14.01 2.02
C ARG A 203 -0.47 -14.66 2.85
#